data_AF-M9LU30-F1
#
_entry.id   AF-M9LU30-F1
#
_cell.length_a   1.000
_cell.length_b   1.000
_cell.length_c   1.000
_cell.angle_alpha   90.00
_cell.angle_beta   90.00
_cell.angle_gamma   90.00
#
_symmetry.space_group_name_H-M   'P 1'
#
loop_
_entity.id
_entity.type
_entity.pdbx_description
1 polymer ?
#
loop_
_entity_poly.entity_id
_entity_poly.type
_entity_poly.pdbx_seq_one_letter_code
_entity_poly.pdbx_strand_id
1 'polypeptide(L)'
;MSGSSTIDIPRNVLDAVRKFRLKPSSQLTALVFKIDKATLTLGLEETLDSGLTSIQDLLEELPENSPRFVVVNYKLNHRDGRISYPLFLLYWAPQTSSLEQSTLYASALSNFSVQADVAKVIDVRDPDVSPESIDQRLGA
;
A
#
# COMPACT_ATOMS: atom_id res chain seq x y z
N MET A 1 14.74 24.11 10.82
CA MET A 1 13.33 24.16 11.26
C MET A 1 12.60 23.04 10.56
N SER A 2 12.46 21.88 11.21
CA SER A 2 11.75 20.74 10.61
C SER A 2 10.29 20.85 10.99
N GLY A 3 9.54 21.65 10.24
CA GLY A 3 8.09 21.63 10.33
C GLY A 3 7.62 20.26 9.86
N SER A 4 7.15 19.41 10.77
CA SER A 4 6.41 18.21 10.41
C SER A 4 5.11 18.67 9.76
N SER A 5 5.10 18.78 8.43
CA SER A 5 3.88 19.01 7.66
C SER A 5 3.05 17.74 7.74
N THR A 6 2.05 17.71 8.60
CA THR A 6 1.14 16.58 8.72
C THR A 6 0.35 16.46 7.43
N ILE A 7 0.44 15.30 6.76
CA ILE A 7 -0.40 14.98 5.62
C ILE A 7 -1.82 14.76 6.12
N ASP A 8 -2.76 15.52 5.58
CA ASP A 8 -4.18 15.33 5.86
C ASP A 8 -4.69 14.07 5.17
N ILE A 9 -5.55 13.33 5.85
CA ILE A 9 -6.14 12.09 5.37
C ILE A 9 -7.66 12.30 5.33
N PRO A 10 -8.20 12.69 4.18
CA PRO A 10 -9.62 12.98 4.04
C PRO A 10 -10.50 11.76 4.33
N ARG A 11 -11.71 12.00 4.85
CA ARG A 11 -12.65 10.93 5.23
C ARG A 11 -12.99 9.99 4.08
N ASN A 12 -13.08 10.48 2.85
CA ASN A 12 -13.37 9.65 1.68
C ASN A 12 -12.28 8.61 1.41
N VAL A 13 -11.02 8.88 1.75
CA VAL A 13 -9.92 7.90 1.69
C VAL A 13 -10.17 6.78 2.69
N LEU A 14 -10.46 7.14 3.95
CA LEU A 14 -10.75 6.16 5.00
C LEU A 14 -12.00 5.33 4.68
N ASP A 15 -13.02 5.96 4.13
CA ASP A 15 -14.24 5.28 3.71
C ASP A 15 -13.98 4.34 2.51
N ALA A 16 -13.06 4.68 1.60
CA ALA A 16 -12.63 3.78 0.54
C ALA A 16 -11.95 2.53 1.11
N VAL A 17 -11.03 2.69 2.07
CA VAL A 17 -10.39 1.54 2.76
C VAL A 17 -11.41 0.68 3.51
N ARG A 18 -12.36 1.30 4.22
CA ARG A 18 -13.45 0.58 4.92
C ARG A 18 -14.31 -0.22 3.95
N LYS A 19 -14.74 0.37 2.83
CA LYS A 19 -15.51 -0.32 1.80
C LYS A 19 -14.71 -1.47 1.18
N PHE A 20 -13.43 -1.24 0.90
CA PHE A 20 -12.53 -2.23 0.32
C PHE A 20 -12.33 -3.45 1.23
N ARG A 21 -12.19 -3.25 2.54
CA ARG A 21 -12.12 -4.34 3.53
C ARG A 21 -13.32 -5.28 3.49
N LEU A 22 -14.51 -4.77 3.15
CA LEU A 22 -15.75 -5.53 3.10
C LEU A 22 -15.94 -6.24 1.74
N LYS A 23 -15.17 -5.87 0.71
CA LYS A 23 -15.26 -6.52 -0.60
C LYS A 23 -14.57 -7.88 -0.55
N PRO A 24 -15.20 -8.96 -1.07
CA PRO A 24 -14.52 -10.23 -1.25
C PRO A 24 -13.40 -10.10 -2.29
N SER A 25 -12.23 -10.65 -1.98
CA SER A 25 -11.08 -10.69 -2.89
C SER A 25 -11.05 -12.03 -3.64
N SER A 26 -10.74 -11.97 -4.93
CA SER A 26 -10.59 -13.16 -5.79
C SER A 26 -9.19 -13.77 -5.62
N GLN A 27 -8.16 -12.98 -5.89
CA GLN A 27 -6.74 -13.35 -5.79
C GLN A 27 -5.93 -12.21 -5.19
N LEU A 28 -5.85 -11.09 -5.90
CA LEU A 28 -5.21 -9.88 -5.42
C LEU A 28 -6.02 -8.69 -5.88
N THR A 29 -6.28 -7.76 -4.95
CA THR A 29 -6.88 -6.46 -5.24
C THR A 29 -6.15 -5.39 -4.44
N ALA A 30 -6.15 -4.16 -4.93
CA ALA A 30 -5.42 -3.06 -4.29
C ALA A 30 -6.10 -1.70 -4.46
N LEU A 31 -5.93 -0.84 -3.46
CA LEU A 31 -6.18 0.60 -3.57
C LEU A 31 -4.86 1.34 -3.56
N VAL A 32 -4.60 2.14 -4.57
CA VAL A 32 -3.37 2.95 -4.70
C VAL A 32 -3.67 4.38 -4.26
N PHE A 33 -2.86 4.89 -3.35
CA PHE A 33 -2.99 6.23 -2.79
C PHE A 33 -1.74 7.06 -3.03
N LYS A 34 -1.97 8.34 -3.33
CA LYS A 34 -0.93 9.33 -3.61
C LYS A 34 -1.10 10.56 -2.72
N ILE A 35 0.01 11.11 -2.28
CA ILE A 35 0.05 12.41 -1.61
C ILE A 35 0.13 13.51 -2.68
N ASP A 36 -0.85 14.41 -2.67
CA ASP A 36 -0.75 15.67 -3.41
C ASP A 36 0.11 16.65 -2.59
N LYS A 37 1.28 16.98 -3.14
CA LYS A 37 2.24 17.89 -2.51
C LYS A 37 1.75 19.33 -2.40
N ALA A 38 0.88 19.77 -3.29
CA ALA A 38 0.39 21.14 -3.29
C ALA A 38 -0.63 21.36 -2.16
N THR A 39 -1.47 20.36 -1.93
CA THR A 39 -2.53 20.42 -0.91
C THR A 39 -2.14 19.73 0.40
N LEU A 40 -1.06 18.94 0.42
CA LEU A 40 -0.65 18.08 1.53
C LEU A 40 -1.75 17.10 1.97
N THR A 41 -2.51 16.58 1.00
CA THR A 41 -3.61 15.63 1.24
C THR A 41 -3.32 14.28 0.61
N LEU A 42 -3.77 13.21 1.26
CA LEU A 42 -3.79 11.87 0.67
C LEU A 42 -5.04 11.71 -0.20
N GLY A 43 -4.88 11.18 -1.41
CA GLY A 43 -5.98 10.88 -2.32
C GLY A 43 -5.91 9.45 -2.83
N LEU A 44 -7.07 8.87 -3.12
CA LEU A 44 -7.17 7.63 -3.89
C LEU A 44 -6.81 7.96 -5.35
N GLU A 45 -5.74 7.35 -5.86
CA GLU A 45 -5.30 7.51 -7.24
C GLU A 45 -5.96 6.46 -8.12
N GLU A 46 -5.95 5.20 -7.67
CA GLU A 46 -6.41 4.08 -8.49
C GLU A 46 -7.01 2.94 -7.64
N THR A 47 -7.92 2.19 -8.24
CA THR A 47 -8.52 0.98 -7.67
C THR A 47 -8.27 -0.19 -8.62
N LEU A 48 -7.45 -1.13 -8.18
CA LEU A 48 -7.08 -2.33 -8.92
C LEU A 48 -7.92 -3.50 -8.40
N ASP A 49 -9.16 -3.61 -8.91
CA ASP A 49 -10.17 -4.59 -8.45
C ASP A 49 -10.12 -5.93 -9.24
N SER A 50 -9.36 -6.00 -10.34
CA SER A 50 -9.25 -7.22 -11.18
C SER A 50 -7.96 -7.23 -12.00
N GLY A 51 -7.57 -8.40 -12.51
CA GLY A 51 -6.44 -8.55 -13.42
C GLY A 51 -5.10 -8.86 -12.74
N LEU A 52 -4.98 -8.58 -11.44
CA LEU A 52 -3.79 -8.90 -10.67
C LEU A 52 -3.85 -10.34 -10.14
N THR A 53 -2.80 -11.10 -10.44
CA THR A 53 -2.63 -12.48 -9.98
C THR A 53 -1.50 -12.62 -8.97
N SER A 54 -0.56 -11.68 -8.95
CA SER A 54 0.63 -11.71 -8.11
C SER A 54 1.03 -10.32 -7.58
N ILE A 55 1.94 -10.28 -6.58
CA ILE A 55 2.53 -9.04 -6.10
C ILE A 55 3.38 -8.37 -7.20
N GLN A 56 4.04 -9.15 -8.05
CA GLN A 56 4.78 -8.65 -9.20
C GLN A 56 3.87 -7.85 -10.13
N ASP A 57 2.73 -8.41 -10.51
CA ASP A 57 1.75 -7.72 -11.36
C ASP A 57 1.34 -6.38 -10.72
N LEU A 58 1.16 -6.35 -9.39
CA LEU A 58 0.85 -5.12 -8.68
C LEU A 58 1.99 -4.10 -8.76
N LEU A 59 3.25 -4.53 -8.58
CA LEU A 59 4.41 -3.63 -8.62
C LEU A 59 4.65 -3.07 -10.02
N GLU A 60 4.33 -3.81 -11.07
CA GLU A 60 4.41 -3.35 -12.47
C GLU A 60 3.43 -2.21 -12.78
N GLU A 61 2.27 -2.17 -12.12
CA GLU A 61 1.30 -1.07 -12.24
C GLU A 61 1.73 0.20 -11.47
N LEU A 62 2.73 0.10 -10.57
CA LEU A 62 3.17 1.22 -9.75
C LEU A 62 4.23 2.07 -10.46
N PRO A 63 4.27 3.38 -10.18
CA PRO A 63 5.23 4.27 -10.82
C PRO A 63 6.68 3.94 -10.43
N GLU A 64 7.55 3.86 -11.42
CA GLU A 64 8.97 3.51 -11.23
C GLU A 64 9.77 4.55 -10.46
N ASN A 65 9.32 5.80 -10.33
CA ASN A 65 10.10 6.94 -9.86
C ASN A 65 9.44 7.77 -8.74
N SER A 66 8.31 7.32 -8.20
CA SER A 66 7.64 8.02 -7.12
C SER A 66 6.96 7.07 -6.13
N PRO A 67 6.91 7.41 -4.83
CA PRO A 67 6.33 6.52 -3.84
C PRO A 67 4.80 6.45 -3.94
N ARG A 68 4.23 5.34 -3.45
CA ARG A 68 2.78 5.15 -3.26
C ARG A 68 2.48 4.40 -1.97
N PHE A 69 1.32 4.69 -1.39
CA PHE A 69 0.73 3.82 -0.38
C PHE A 69 -0.29 2.92 -1.07
N VAL A 70 -0.21 1.62 -0.81
CA VAL A 70 -1.08 0.64 -1.46
C VAL A 70 -1.73 -0.23 -0.39
N VAL A 71 -3.04 -0.17 -0.26
CA VAL A 71 -3.77 -1.10 0.61
C VAL A 71 -4.11 -2.33 -0.20
N VAL A 72 -3.54 -3.47 0.15
CA VAL A 72 -3.62 -4.72 -0.60
C VAL A 72 -4.48 -5.72 0.16
N ASN A 73 -5.38 -6.40 -0.56
CA ASN A 73 -6.06 -7.60 -0.11
C ASN A 73 -5.59 -8.78 -0.95
N TYR A 74 -4.83 -9.68 -0.33
CA TYR A 74 -4.08 -10.72 -1.02
C TYR A 74 -4.45 -12.11 -0.54
N LYS A 75 -4.77 -13.02 -1.46
CA LYS A 75 -5.00 -14.43 -1.15
C LYS A 75 -3.66 -15.13 -0.87
N LEU A 76 -3.45 -15.51 0.38
CA LEU A 76 -2.26 -16.19 0.83
C LEU A 76 -2.55 -17.67 1.13
N ASN A 77 -1.80 -18.57 0.51
CA ASN A 77 -1.86 -20.01 0.79
C ASN A 77 -0.73 -20.38 1.74
N HIS A 78 -1.08 -20.82 2.95
CA HIS A 78 -0.12 -21.26 3.96
C HIS A 78 0.35 -22.69 3.69
N ARG A 79 1.56 -23.02 4.17
CA ARG A 79 2.17 -24.36 3.99
C ARG A 79 1.35 -25.51 4.58
N ASP A 80 0.50 -25.22 5.58
CA ASP A 80 -0.38 -26.20 6.22
C ASP A 80 -1.76 -26.33 5.56
N GLY A 81 -1.93 -25.70 4.39
CA GLY A 81 -3.17 -25.75 3.61
C GLY A 81 -4.21 -24.71 4.00
N ARG A 82 -3.96 -23.87 5.01
CA ARG A 82 -4.85 -22.73 5.33
C ARG A 82 -4.79 -21.70 4.21
N ILE A 83 -5.92 -21.05 3.95
CA ILE A 83 -6.01 -19.88 3.06
C ILE A 83 -6.41 -18.68 3.91
N SER A 84 -5.66 -17.59 3.79
CA SER A 84 -6.00 -16.31 4.42
C SER A 84 -6.06 -15.19 3.38
N TYR A 85 -6.68 -14.08 3.78
CA TYR A 85 -6.81 -12.89 2.96
C TYR A 85 -6.31 -11.68 3.76
N PRO A 86 -4.99 -11.60 4.06
CA PRO A 86 -4.43 -10.45 4.75
C PRO A 86 -4.76 -9.14 4.03
N LEU A 87 -5.26 -8.18 4.80
CA LEU A 87 -5.31 -6.77 4.42
C LEU A 87 -4.07 -6.09 5.01
N PHE A 88 -3.21 -5.53 4.16
CA PHE A 88 -1.98 -4.87 4.59
C PHE A 88 -1.68 -3.62 3.77
N LEU A 89 -0.84 -2.76 4.33
CA LEU A 89 -0.36 -1.55 3.68
C LEU A 89 1.03 -1.83 3.10
N LEU A 90 1.13 -1.85 1.78
CA LEU A 90 2.39 -1.84 1.06
C LEU A 90 2.82 -0.38 0.86
N TYR A 91 3.97 -0.03 1.41
CA TYR A 91 4.62 1.24 1.14
C TYR A 91 5.62 1.04 0.01
N TRP A 92 5.25 1.48 -1.19
CA TRP A 92 6.11 1.47 -2.36
C TRP A 92 6.95 2.74 -2.37
N ALA A 93 8.27 2.61 -2.34
CA ALA A 93 9.21 3.72 -2.39
C ALA A 93 10.42 3.33 -3.25
N PRO A 94 10.31 3.39 -4.59
CA PRO A 94 11.37 2.93 -5.47
C PRO A 94 12.65 3.73 -5.23
N GLN A 95 13.80 3.09 -5.38
CA GLN A 95 15.11 3.71 -5.10
C GLN A 95 15.39 4.98 -5.91
N THR A 96 14.75 5.10 -7.07
CA THR A 96 14.78 6.25 -7.99
C THR A 96 13.95 7.45 -7.49
N SER A 97 13.13 7.26 -6.45
CA SER A 97 12.31 8.33 -5.86
C SER A 97 13.18 9.43 -5.29
N SER A 98 12.79 10.69 -5.54
CA SER A 98 13.46 11.84 -4.91
C SER A 98 13.41 11.74 -3.38
N LEU A 99 14.49 12.16 -2.70
CA LEU A 99 14.58 12.18 -1.23
C LEU A 99 13.41 12.93 -0.57
N GLU A 100 12.99 14.04 -1.19
CA GLU A 100 11.87 14.86 -0.71
C GLU A 100 10.55 14.07 -0.72
N GLN A 101 10.24 13.38 -1.83
CA GLN A 101 9.07 12.50 -1.92
C GLN A 101 9.15 11.39 -0.86
N SER A 102 10.27 10.66 -0.79
CA SER A 102 10.43 9.54 0.14
C SER A 102 10.30 9.97 1.60
N THR A 103 10.81 11.14 1.96
CA THR A 103 10.66 11.72 3.30
C THR A 103 9.22 12.09 3.60
N LEU A 104 8.51 12.71 2.63
CA LEU A 104 7.11 13.08 2.78
C LEU A 104 6.23 11.85 3.04
N TYR A 105 6.36 10.81 2.23
CA TYR A 105 5.62 9.57 2.43
C TYR A 105 6.01 8.87 3.73
N ALA A 106 7.30 8.75 4.05
CA ALA A 106 7.73 8.15 5.32
C ALA A 106 7.14 8.87 6.54
N SER A 107 7.01 10.20 6.48
CA SER A 107 6.41 10.98 7.57
C SER A 107 4.90 10.75 7.74
N ALA A 108 4.21 10.39 6.66
CA ALA A 108 2.76 10.14 6.65
C ALA A 108 2.39 8.68 6.95
N LEU A 109 3.33 7.74 6.78
CA LEU A 109 3.08 6.31 6.83
C LEU A 109 2.39 5.85 8.11
N SER A 110 2.92 6.27 9.27
CA SER A 110 2.34 5.89 10.56
C SER A 110 0.97 6.53 10.80
N ASN A 111 0.74 7.74 10.31
CA ASN A 111 -0.56 8.40 10.44
C ASN A 111 -1.61 7.66 9.60
N PHE A 112 -1.25 7.30 8.36
CA PHE A 112 -2.15 6.59 7.46
C PHE A 112 -2.47 5.18 7.94
N SER A 113 -1.47 4.39 8.35
CA SER A 113 -1.71 3.02 8.82
C SER A 113 -2.65 2.97 10.03
N VAL A 114 -2.49 3.90 10.98
CA VAL A 114 -3.34 4.01 12.17
C VAL A 114 -4.76 4.46 11.79
N GLN A 115 -4.93 5.52 10.99
CA GLN A 115 -6.26 6.00 10.64
C GLN A 115 -7.03 5.03 9.73
N ALA A 116 -6.33 4.32 8.85
CA ALA A 116 -6.91 3.30 7.97
C ALA A 116 -7.19 1.96 8.69
N ASP A 117 -6.74 1.82 9.94
CA ASP A 117 -6.82 0.60 10.76
C ASP A 117 -6.17 -0.61 10.04
N VAL A 118 -4.99 -0.38 9.46
CA VAL A 118 -4.22 -1.41 8.75
C VAL A 118 -2.93 -1.68 9.53
N ALA A 119 -2.98 -2.73 10.36
CA ALA A 119 -1.91 -3.03 11.31
C ALA A 119 -0.60 -3.46 10.65
N LYS A 120 -0.67 -4.15 9.50
CA LYS A 120 0.48 -4.74 8.84
C LYS A 120 0.99 -3.80 7.75
N VAL A 121 2.25 -3.39 7.87
CA VAL A 121 2.93 -2.50 6.92
C VAL A 121 4.14 -3.22 6.34
N ILE A 122 4.32 -3.17 5.02
CA ILE A 122 5.45 -3.75 4.30
C ILE A 122 6.09 -2.66 3.44
N ASP A 123 7.35 -2.30 3.72
CA ASP A 123 8.16 -1.41 2.86
C ASP A 123 8.76 -2.23 1.71
N VAL A 124 8.55 -1.74 0.49
CA VAL A 124 9.07 -2.28 -0.76
C VAL A 124 9.72 -1.15 -1.56
N ARG A 125 10.97 -1.36 -1.98
CA ARG A 125 11.77 -0.38 -2.73
C ARG A 125 12.29 -0.89 -4.06
N ASP A 126 12.16 -2.18 -4.26
CA ASP A 126 12.71 -2.92 -5.38
C ASP A 126 11.54 -3.62 -6.06
N PRO A 127 11.30 -3.37 -7.36
CA PRO A 127 10.24 -4.04 -8.10
C PRO A 127 10.47 -5.57 -8.18
N ASP A 128 11.73 -6.01 -8.09
CA ASP A 128 12.11 -7.42 -8.21
C ASP A 128 12.04 -8.18 -6.87
N VAL A 129 11.40 -7.62 -5.85
CA VAL A 129 11.25 -8.29 -4.55
C VAL A 129 10.53 -9.63 -4.70
N SER A 130 11.11 -10.72 -4.19
CA SER A 130 10.51 -12.04 -4.39
C SER A 130 9.14 -12.15 -3.69
N PRO A 131 8.13 -12.79 -4.31
CA PRO A 131 6.82 -12.99 -3.70
C PRO A 131 6.92 -13.71 -2.36
N GLU A 132 7.82 -14.68 -2.24
CA GLU A 132 8.01 -15.48 -1.03
C GLU A 132 8.47 -14.63 0.16
N SER A 133 9.22 -13.55 -0.08
CA SER A 133 9.64 -12.61 0.96
C SER A 133 8.44 -11.85 1.53
N ILE A 134 7.49 -11.47 0.67
CA ILE A 134 6.24 -10.83 1.07
C ILE A 134 5.37 -11.83 1.84
N ASP A 135 5.23 -13.05 1.35
CA ASP A 135 4.46 -14.12 1.98
C ASP A 135 4.99 -14.44 3.39
N GLN A 136 6.31 -14.56 3.56
CA GLN A 136 6.93 -14.77 4.87
C GLN A 136 6.63 -13.62 5.83
N ARG A 137 6.72 -12.37 5.35
CA ARG A 137 6.34 -11.20 6.16
C ARG A 137 4.87 -11.27 6.53
N LEU A 138 4.00 -11.80 5.66
CA LEU A 138 2.56 -11.99 5.89
C LEU A 138 2.23 -13.15 6.83
N GLY A 139 3.14 -14.11 7.02
CA GLY A 139 3.01 -15.23 7.96
C GLY A 139 2.75 -16.58 7.30
N ALA A 140 3.18 -16.76 6.05
CA ALA A 140 3.11 -18.01 5.29
C ALA A 140 4.14 -19.07 5.73
#